data_AF-A0A418NCJ9-F1
#
_entry.id   AF-A0A418NCJ9-F1
#
_cell.length_a   1.000
_cell.length_b   1.000
_cell.length_c   1.000
_cell.angle_alpha   90.00
_cell.angle_beta   90.00
_cell.angle_gamma   90.00
#
_symmetry.space_group_name_H-M   'P 1'
#
loop_
_entity.id
_entity.type
_entity.pdbx_description
1 polymer ?
#
loop_
_entity_poly.entity_id
_entity_poly.type
_entity_poly.pdbx_seq_one_letter_code
_entity_poly.pdbx_strand_id
1 'polypeptide(L)'
;MIERKLAAWQEAGLIDAGTTASIRAYEAEHSRPLALWAVVGIGALAIGLGLVSVVAANWEAIPGTVRLAAHFALLALLAAALWWRGGVLLSERPWAHEALLFVFAVLGLTFFGHLGQVYQTSSPLWQPLALWLALFAPVVLLRGSSWLAAALLAVVLVYACWDFADPTRPLFGLDRGQRPGLVIGIATALPVLLAPLGAWMRGRGRRTDFWRRLEQLGFAYALGCASLIATASGLDDFDGETERFLALGTQIVQAAIGLGAAALVIAARRSTSGRAAGCVIGGAALVLLAAHLVDGSMLGGAILFMALWVGVAFAALQAGWRRIFQLAVAVIAVRLVILSFELASDLLTSGAGLIAAGLLILAVAWIAVRVSRRLAPPEETAP
;
A
#
# COMPACT_ATOMS: atom_id res chain seq x y z
N MET A 1 14.17 -13.82 30.47
CA MET A 1 13.81 -14.69 29.33
C MET A 1 14.87 -15.77 29.08
N ILE A 2 16.16 -15.45 29.21
CA ILE A 2 17.26 -16.40 29.04
C ILE A 2 17.36 -17.46 30.16
N GLU A 3 17.10 -17.10 31.42
CA GLU A 3 17.14 -18.08 32.53
C GLU A 3 16.12 -19.21 32.41
N ARG A 4 14.93 -18.91 31.89
CA ARG A 4 13.91 -19.94 31.64
C ARG A 4 14.35 -20.90 30.53
N LYS A 5 15.11 -20.42 29.54
CA LYS A 5 15.64 -21.27 28.45
C LYS A 5 16.83 -22.09 28.92
N LEU A 6 17.76 -21.50 29.68
CA LEU A 6 18.90 -22.22 30.27
C LEU A 6 18.44 -23.32 31.22
N ALA A 7 17.44 -23.06 32.07
CA ALA A 7 16.85 -24.09 32.93
C ALA A 7 16.22 -25.22 32.12
N ALA A 8 15.43 -24.91 31.09
CA ALA A 8 14.80 -25.92 30.23
C ALA A 8 15.83 -26.75 29.43
N TRP A 9 16.92 -26.14 28.96
CA TRP A 9 17.99 -26.84 28.24
C TRP A 9 18.83 -27.73 29.14
N GLN A 10 19.07 -27.29 30.39
CA GLN A 10 19.76 -28.10 31.38
C GLN A 10 18.90 -29.28 31.84
N GLU A 11 17.59 -29.07 32.05
CA GLU A 11 16.63 -30.12 32.39
C GLU A 11 16.45 -31.15 31.26
N ALA A 12 16.52 -30.69 30.01
CA ALA A 12 16.53 -31.56 28.82
C ALA A 12 17.89 -32.25 28.56
N GLY A 13 18.92 -32.02 29.38
CA GLY A 13 20.25 -32.61 29.23
C GLY A 13 21.04 -32.11 28.02
N LEU A 14 20.64 -31.00 27.41
CA LEU A 14 21.30 -30.42 26.22
C LEU A 14 22.61 -29.69 26.58
N ILE A 15 22.71 -29.20 27.81
CA ILE A 15 23.88 -28.48 28.34
C ILE A 15 24.14 -28.90 29.78
N ASP A 16 25.41 -28.92 30.18
CA ASP A 16 25.84 -29.24 31.55
C ASP A 16 25.89 -27.99 32.44
N ALA A 17 26.07 -28.19 33.75
CA ALA A 17 26.12 -27.10 34.71
C ALA A 17 27.30 -26.12 34.45
N GLY A 18 28.42 -26.63 33.92
CA GLY A 18 29.59 -25.81 33.55
C GLY A 18 29.33 -24.90 32.35
N THR A 19 28.66 -25.42 31.31
CA THR A 19 28.25 -24.64 30.13
C THR A 19 27.20 -23.59 30.50
N THR A 20 26.22 -23.92 31.35
CA THR A 20 25.24 -22.95 31.85
C THR A 20 25.91 -21.79 32.58
N ALA A 21 26.92 -22.05 33.42
CA ALA A 21 27.67 -21.02 34.12
C ALA A 21 28.48 -20.12 33.17
N SER A 22 29.14 -20.72 32.17
CA SER A 22 29.90 -19.98 31.15
C SER A 22 29.00 -19.07 30.30
N ILE A 23 27.82 -19.55 29.88
CA ILE A 23 26.85 -18.74 29.12
C ILE A 23 26.33 -17.58 29.98
N ARG A 24 26.04 -17.81 31.26
CA ARG A 24 25.64 -16.73 32.17
C ARG A 24 26.72 -15.66 32.32
N ALA A 25 27.98 -16.06 32.49
CA ALA A 25 29.09 -15.11 32.60
C ALA A 25 29.24 -14.28 31.32
N TYR A 26 29.19 -14.94 30.15
CA TYR A 26 29.25 -14.26 28.85
C TYR A 26 28.09 -13.27 28.67
N GLU A 27 26.86 -13.67 28.97
CA GLU A 27 25.67 -12.81 28.88
C GLU A 27 25.70 -11.67 29.89
N ALA A 28 26.25 -11.87 31.09
CA ALA A 28 26.42 -10.80 32.08
C ALA A 28 27.42 -9.74 31.57
N GLU A 29 28.55 -10.16 31.01
CA GLU A 29 29.56 -9.28 30.41
C GLU A 29 29.08 -8.58 29.13
N HIS A 30 28.22 -9.23 28.34
CA HIS A 30 27.68 -8.71 27.08
C HIS A 30 26.27 -8.12 27.21
N SER A 31 25.75 -8.03 28.44
CA SER A 31 24.45 -7.44 28.69
C SER A 31 24.50 -5.95 28.33
N ARG A 32 23.81 -5.56 27.26
CA ARG A 32 23.59 -4.14 26.99
C ARG A 32 22.74 -3.61 28.13
N PRO A 33 23.19 -2.61 28.90
CA PRO A 33 22.40 -2.07 30.00
C PRO A 33 21.17 -1.36 29.43
N LEU A 34 20.11 -2.12 29.20
CA LEU A 34 18.87 -1.67 28.55
C LEU A 34 18.28 -0.47 29.28
N ALA A 35 18.39 -0.44 30.62
CA ALA A 35 17.97 0.70 31.42
C ALA A 35 18.80 1.96 31.12
N LEU A 36 20.13 1.85 31.01
CA LEU A 36 20.99 2.98 30.64
C LEU A 36 20.67 3.47 29.22
N TRP A 37 20.55 2.56 28.26
CA TRP A 37 20.19 2.91 26.88
C TRP A 37 18.77 3.47 26.77
N ALA A 38 17.83 3.02 27.61
CA ALA A 38 16.50 3.59 27.71
C ALA A 38 16.55 5.02 28.27
N VAL A 39 17.33 5.27 29.33
CA VAL A 39 17.52 6.62 29.90
C VAL A 39 18.18 7.55 28.88
N VAL A 40 19.23 7.09 28.18
CA VAL A 40 19.88 7.85 27.10
C VAL A 40 18.90 8.13 25.97
N GLY A 41 18.09 7.14 25.57
CA GLY A 41 17.06 7.30 24.54
C GLY A 41 15.99 8.31 24.93
N ILE A 42 15.48 8.24 26.16
CA ILE A 42 14.52 9.20 26.72
C ILE A 42 15.13 10.60 26.77
N GLY A 43 16.38 10.74 27.23
CA GLY A 43 17.08 12.03 27.25
C GLY A 43 17.24 12.63 25.86
N ALA A 44 17.65 11.83 24.88
CA ALA A 44 17.78 12.28 23.49
C ALA A 44 16.42 12.68 22.88
N LEU A 45 15.36 11.92 23.15
CA LEU A 45 14.00 12.26 22.73
C LEU A 45 13.51 13.55 23.38
N ALA A 46 13.74 13.74 24.68
CA ALA A 46 13.36 14.94 25.40
C ALA A 46 14.08 16.18 24.84
N ILE A 47 15.37 16.06 24.52
CA ILE A 47 16.14 17.14 23.86
C ILE A 47 15.58 17.43 22.47
N GLY A 48 15.33 16.40 21.66
CA GLY A 48 14.77 16.54 20.31
C GLY A 48 13.39 17.19 20.31
N LEU A 49 12.50 16.72 21.19
CA LEU A 49 11.17 17.31 21.40
C LEU A 49 11.28 18.75 21.90
N GLY A 50 12.16 19.03 22.87
CA GLY A 50 12.40 20.37 23.38
C GLY A 50 12.84 21.33 22.28
N LEU A 51 13.77 20.93 21.40
CA LEU A 51 14.19 21.72 20.23
C LEU A 51 13.02 22.02 19.29
N VAL A 52 12.22 21.00 18.95
CA VAL A 52 11.02 21.18 18.11
C VAL A 52 10.02 22.12 18.79
N SER A 53 9.79 21.96 20.10
CA SER A 53 8.89 22.80 20.88
C SER A 53 9.36 24.26 20.96
N VAL A 54 10.66 24.52 21.12
CA VAL A 54 11.22 25.88 21.11
C VAL A 54 11.00 26.54 19.74
N VAL A 55 11.25 25.82 18.65
CA VAL A 55 10.98 26.33 17.29
C VAL A 55 9.49 26.58 17.09
N ALA A 56 8.64 25.66 17.53
CA ALA A 56 7.19 25.77 17.43
C ALA A 56 6.64 26.96 18.25
N ALA A 57 7.14 27.19 19.47
CA ALA A 57 6.74 28.30 20.32
C ALA A 57 7.12 29.67 19.72
N ASN A 58 8.18 29.72 18.93
CA ASN A 58 8.65 30.94 18.25
C ASN A 58 8.22 30.98 16.77
N TRP A 59 7.34 30.08 16.32
CA TRP A 59 7.06 29.86 14.90
C TRP A 59 6.59 31.13 14.16
N GLU A 60 5.74 31.93 14.82
CA GLU A 60 5.23 33.19 14.26
C GLU A 60 6.27 34.32 14.26
N ALA A 61 7.27 34.25 15.14
CA ALA A 61 8.34 35.25 15.22
C ALA A 61 9.43 35.04 14.15
N ILE A 62 9.53 33.84 13.56
CA ILE A 62 10.52 33.52 12.54
C ILE A 62 9.97 33.91 11.16
N PRO A 63 10.63 34.80 10.39
CA PRO A 63 10.18 35.19 9.07
C PRO A 63 10.00 33.97 8.15
N GLY A 64 8.93 33.96 7.34
CA GLY A 64 8.63 32.86 6.42
C GLY A 64 9.78 32.50 5.48
N THR A 65 10.51 33.50 4.98
CA THR A 65 11.70 33.31 4.13
C THR A 65 12.82 32.57 4.85
N VAL A 66 13.05 32.85 6.14
CA VAL A 66 14.07 32.16 6.96
C VAL A 66 13.65 30.72 7.21
N ARG A 67 12.38 30.48 7.53
CA ARG A 67 11.83 29.11 7.69
C ARG A 67 12.01 28.30 6.40
N LEU A 68 11.66 28.87 5.25
CA LEU A 68 11.83 28.21 3.94
C LEU A 68 13.31 27.99 3.59
N ALA A 69 14.18 28.98 3.84
CA ALA A 69 15.60 28.86 3.59
C ALA A 69 16.23 27.73 4.42
N ALA A 70 15.86 27.61 5.70
CA ALA A 70 16.31 26.52 6.56
C ALA A 70 15.83 25.16 6.07
N HIS A 71 14.55 25.05 5.67
CA HIS A 71 13.99 23.81 5.12
C HIS A 71 14.68 23.41 3.80
N PHE A 72 14.92 24.38 2.90
CA PHE A 72 15.63 24.17 1.66
C PHE A 72 17.11 23.80 1.87
N ALA A 73 17.79 24.43 2.83
CA ALA A 73 19.16 24.10 3.19
C ALA A 73 19.28 22.66 3.69
N LEU A 74 18.32 22.19 4.49
CA LEU A 74 18.25 20.80 4.92
C LEU A 74 18.05 19.85 3.72
N LEU A 75 17.15 20.17 2.80
CA LEU A 75 16.97 19.41 1.56
C LEU A 75 18.26 19.33 0.73
N ALA A 76 18.95 20.47 0.56
CA ALA A 76 20.21 20.55 -0.18
C ALA A 76 21.32 19.72 0.50
N LEU A 77 21.41 19.76 1.83
CA LEU A 77 22.37 18.97 2.60
C LEU A 77 22.12 17.46 2.43
N LEU A 78 20.86 17.02 2.51
CA LEU A 78 20.52 15.61 2.33
C LEU A 78 20.72 15.15 0.89
N ALA A 79 20.40 15.99 -0.10
CA ALA A 79 20.69 15.73 -1.50
C ALA A 79 22.20 15.58 -1.74
N ALA A 80 23.01 16.47 -1.18
CA ALA A 80 24.48 16.38 -1.25
C ALA A 80 25.02 15.13 -0.55
N ALA A 81 24.46 14.75 0.61
CA ALA A 81 24.81 13.51 1.30
C ALA A 81 24.47 12.26 0.47
N LEU A 82 23.29 12.22 -0.17
CA LEU A 82 22.90 11.15 -1.09
C LEU A 82 23.82 11.09 -2.33
N TRP A 83 24.24 12.25 -2.84
CA TRP A 83 25.15 12.34 -3.98
C TRP A 83 26.55 11.83 -3.65
N TRP A 84 27.17 12.34 -2.58
CA TRP A 84 28.54 12.01 -2.21
C TRP A 84 28.70 10.66 -1.52
N ARG A 85 27.76 10.28 -0.66
CA ARG A 85 27.87 9.08 0.18
C ARG A 85 26.87 7.98 -0.16
N GLY A 86 25.87 8.24 -1.00
CA GLY A 86 24.81 7.26 -1.28
C GLY A 86 25.33 5.95 -1.88
N GLY A 87 26.38 5.99 -2.70
CA GLY A 87 27.00 4.77 -3.25
C GLY A 87 27.59 3.86 -2.15
N VAL A 88 28.42 4.45 -1.28
CA VAL A 88 29.07 3.75 -0.16
C VAL A 88 28.04 3.30 0.88
N LEU A 89 27.06 4.15 1.19
CA LEU A 89 25.98 3.80 2.11
C LEU A 89 25.15 2.63 1.57
N LEU A 90 24.85 2.60 0.28
CA LEU A 90 24.10 1.50 -0.31
C LEU A 90 24.84 0.16 -0.22
N SER A 91 26.17 0.16 -0.33
CA SER A 91 26.99 -1.07 -0.22
C SER A 91 27.21 -1.52 1.22
N GLU A 92 27.50 -0.60 2.15
CA GLU A 92 27.87 -0.95 3.52
C GLU A 92 26.69 -0.96 4.49
N ARG A 93 25.74 -0.03 4.32
CA ARG A 93 24.63 0.22 5.24
C ARG A 93 23.35 0.55 4.44
N PRO A 94 22.80 -0.41 3.68
CA PRO A 94 21.67 -0.15 2.77
C PRO A 94 20.44 0.43 3.49
N TRP A 95 20.22 0.08 4.75
CA TRP A 95 19.17 0.66 5.57
C TRP A 95 19.35 2.16 5.82
N ALA A 96 20.59 2.63 5.97
CA ALA A 96 20.90 4.04 6.22
C ALA A 96 20.76 4.86 4.93
N HIS A 97 21.18 4.31 3.79
CA HIS A 97 20.91 4.88 2.46
C HIS A 97 19.40 5.05 2.24
N GLU A 98 18.63 4.00 2.54
CA GLU A 98 17.18 4.02 2.36
C GLU A 98 16.50 5.03 3.29
N ALA A 99 16.90 5.07 4.57
CA ALA A 99 16.38 6.05 5.52
C ALA A 99 16.70 7.49 5.06
N LEU A 100 17.92 7.74 4.58
CA LEU A 100 18.33 9.03 4.06
C LEU A 100 17.50 9.45 2.83
N LEU A 101 17.29 8.53 1.89
CA LEU A 101 16.46 8.75 0.70
C LEU A 101 15.00 9.03 1.08
N PHE A 102 14.46 8.25 2.01
CA PHE A 102 13.09 8.42 2.48
C PHE A 102 12.89 9.77 3.17
N VAL A 103 13.79 10.15 4.08
CA VAL A 103 13.75 11.45 4.78
C VAL A 103 13.88 12.61 3.78
N PHE A 104 14.80 12.52 2.81
CA PHE A 104 14.92 13.51 1.74
C PHE A 104 13.61 13.67 0.96
N ALA A 105 13.00 12.55 0.55
CA ALA A 105 11.77 12.54 -0.23
C ALA A 105 10.56 13.07 0.57
N VAL A 106 10.43 12.71 1.84
CA VAL A 106 9.37 13.21 2.74
C VAL A 106 9.57 14.69 3.06
N LEU A 107 10.80 15.14 3.28
CA LEU A 107 11.07 16.58 3.43
C LEU A 107 10.68 17.36 2.18
N GLY A 108 10.82 16.76 0.99
CA GLY A 108 10.31 17.33 -0.25
C GLY A 108 8.79 17.55 -0.22
N LEU A 109 8.03 16.59 0.31
CA LEU A 109 6.57 16.74 0.48
C LEU A 109 6.24 17.87 1.47
N THR A 110 6.89 17.86 2.63
CA THR A 110 6.63 18.88 3.66
C THR A 110 7.06 20.27 3.24
N PHE A 111 8.08 20.38 2.37
CA PHE A 111 8.53 21.66 1.82
C PHE A 111 7.44 22.33 0.99
N PHE A 112 6.67 21.58 0.18
CA PHE A 112 5.56 22.16 -0.57
C PHE A 112 4.39 22.59 0.33
N GLY A 113 4.10 21.84 1.39
CA GLY A 113 3.12 22.26 2.40
C GLY A 113 3.55 23.55 3.10
N HIS A 114 4.85 23.65 3.44
CA HIS A 114 5.43 24.83 4.06
C HIS A 114 5.47 26.04 3.13
N LEU A 115 5.74 25.84 1.83
CA LEU A 115 5.64 26.87 0.79
C LEU A 115 4.22 27.46 0.76
N GLY A 116 3.21 26.60 0.79
CA GLY A 116 1.81 27.02 0.80
C GLY A 116 1.42 27.80 2.06
N GLN A 117 1.98 27.45 3.22
CA GLN A 117 1.77 28.22 4.46
C GLN A 117 2.41 29.61 4.42
N VAL A 118 3.67 29.71 3.97
CA VAL A 118 4.39 30.99 3.96
C VAL A 118 3.83 31.97 2.93
N TYR A 119 3.45 31.48 1.75
CA TYR A 119 2.89 32.31 0.67
C TYR A 119 1.36 32.31 0.65
N GLN A 120 0.70 31.64 1.60
CA GLN A 120 -0.77 31.54 1.71
C GLN A 120 -1.45 31.08 0.41
N THR A 121 -0.84 30.12 -0.30
CA THR A 121 -1.38 29.63 -1.59
C THR A 121 -2.52 28.64 -1.36
N SER A 122 -3.61 28.79 -2.11
CA SER A 122 -4.77 27.88 -2.08
C SER A 122 -4.75 26.84 -3.22
N SER A 123 -3.57 26.37 -3.63
CA SER A 123 -3.45 25.41 -4.72
C SER A 123 -4.06 24.04 -4.36
N PRO A 124 -4.78 23.38 -5.29
CA PRO A 124 -5.16 21.98 -5.14
C PRO A 124 -3.95 21.08 -4.87
N LEU A 125 -4.09 20.06 -4.04
CA LEU A 125 -2.99 19.21 -3.58
C LEU A 125 -2.29 18.45 -4.72
N TRP A 126 -2.98 18.14 -5.81
CA TRP A 126 -2.37 17.49 -6.98
C TRP A 126 -1.24 18.33 -7.59
N GLN A 127 -1.27 19.66 -7.50
CA GLN A 127 -0.23 20.53 -8.08
C GLN A 127 1.12 20.36 -7.39
N PRO A 128 1.26 20.57 -6.06
CA PRO A 128 2.51 20.33 -5.36
C PRO A 128 2.93 18.84 -5.40
N LEU A 129 1.98 17.90 -5.40
CA LEU A 129 2.31 16.48 -5.51
C LEU A 129 2.81 16.10 -6.91
N ALA A 130 2.26 16.68 -7.98
CA ALA A 130 2.76 16.51 -9.34
C ALA A 130 4.15 17.11 -9.49
N LEU A 131 4.41 18.29 -8.90
CA LEU A 131 5.73 18.88 -8.86
C LEU A 131 6.71 18.00 -8.05
N TRP A 132 6.25 17.43 -6.94
CA TRP A 132 7.03 16.46 -6.18
C TRP A 132 7.36 15.22 -7.02
N LEU A 133 6.40 14.68 -7.77
CA LEU A 133 6.63 13.56 -8.67
C LEU A 133 7.65 13.92 -9.75
N ALA A 134 7.58 15.12 -10.32
CA ALA A 134 8.55 15.58 -11.32
C ALA A 134 9.98 15.68 -10.76
N LEU A 135 10.15 16.16 -9.53
CA LEU A 135 11.46 16.44 -8.94
C LEU A 135 12.07 15.27 -8.15
N PHE A 136 11.25 14.54 -7.38
CA PHE A 136 11.71 13.53 -6.42
C PHE A 136 11.50 12.10 -6.93
N ALA A 137 10.45 11.82 -7.73
CA ALA A 137 10.24 10.46 -8.24
C ALA A 137 11.42 9.91 -9.06
N PRO A 138 12.11 10.70 -9.93
CA PRO A 138 13.30 10.21 -10.62
C PRO A 138 14.39 9.77 -9.64
N VAL A 139 14.63 10.53 -8.58
CA VAL A 139 15.64 10.20 -7.55
C VAL A 139 15.24 8.92 -6.82
N VAL A 140 13.98 8.79 -6.41
CA VAL A 140 13.45 7.59 -5.75
C VAL A 140 13.52 6.36 -6.67
N LEU A 141 13.15 6.50 -7.93
CA LEU A 141 13.23 5.42 -8.93
C LEU A 141 14.67 5.01 -9.22
N LEU A 142 15.62 5.94 -9.19
CA LEU A 142 17.05 5.65 -9.43
C LEU A 142 17.75 5.06 -8.21
N ARG A 143 17.40 5.49 -6.99
CA ARG A 143 18.15 5.18 -5.76
C ARG A 143 17.42 4.30 -4.76
N GLY A 144 16.10 4.11 -4.89
CA GLY A 144 15.28 3.35 -3.95
C GLY A 144 15.59 1.86 -3.96
N SER A 145 15.67 1.26 -2.77
CA SER A 145 16.04 -0.15 -2.59
C SER A 145 15.05 -0.96 -1.76
N SER A 146 14.18 -0.31 -0.99
CA SER A 146 13.24 -0.98 -0.09
C SER A 146 11.77 -0.75 -0.43
N TRP A 147 10.91 -1.37 0.39
CA TRP A 147 9.46 -1.17 0.32
C TRP A 147 9.04 0.25 0.71
N LEU A 148 9.78 0.97 1.55
CA LEU A 148 9.43 2.32 2.00
C LEU A 148 9.46 3.32 0.86
N ALA A 149 10.56 3.34 0.09
CA ALA A 149 10.67 4.18 -1.11
C ALA A 149 9.60 3.85 -2.15
N ALA A 150 9.33 2.56 -2.38
CA ALA A 150 8.30 2.13 -3.32
C ALA A 150 6.88 2.55 -2.86
N ALA A 151 6.58 2.38 -1.58
CA ALA A 151 5.30 2.77 -0.99
C ALA A 151 5.10 4.29 -1.04
N LEU A 152 6.12 5.08 -0.68
CA LEU A 152 6.06 6.54 -0.76
C LEU A 152 5.74 7.00 -2.18
N LEU A 153 6.47 6.48 -3.17
CA LEU A 153 6.23 6.81 -4.58
C LEU A 153 4.81 6.44 -5.02
N ALA A 154 4.35 5.24 -4.67
CA ALA A 154 3.02 4.78 -5.06
C ALA A 154 1.91 5.60 -4.39
N VAL A 155 2.03 5.90 -3.10
CA VAL A 155 1.04 6.71 -2.36
C VAL A 155 0.96 8.12 -2.93
N VAL A 156 2.10 8.77 -3.18
CA VAL A 156 2.11 10.11 -3.76
C VAL A 156 1.51 10.10 -5.17
N LEU A 157 1.84 9.10 -5.99
CA LEU A 157 1.27 8.96 -7.34
C LEU A 157 -0.25 8.76 -7.29
N VAL A 158 -0.72 7.82 -6.46
CA VAL A 158 -2.16 7.55 -6.30
C VAL A 158 -2.88 8.81 -5.84
N TYR A 159 -2.39 9.46 -4.78
CA TYR A 159 -3.06 10.65 -4.25
C TYR A 159 -3.06 11.81 -5.26
N ALA A 160 -1.94 12.06 -5.95
CA ALA A 160 -1.87 13.09 -7.00
C ALA A 160 -2.88 12.82 -8.13
N CYS A 161 -2.99 11.56 -8.57
CA CYS A 161 -3.92 11.13 -9.60
C CYS A 161 -5.39 11.31 -9.18
N TRP A 162 -5.75 10.88 -7.97
CA TRP A 162 -7.12 10.98 -7.46
C TRP A 162 -7.52 12.42 -7.16
N ASP A 163 -6.64 13.21 -6.56
CA ASP A 163 -6.89 14.63 -6.28
C ASP A 163 -6.98 15.47 -7.58
N PHE A 164 -6.26 15.09 -8.63
CA PHE A 164 -6.40 15.67 -9.96
C PHE A 164 -7.74 15.27 -10.61
N ALA A 165 -8.12 14.00 -10.48
CA ALA A 165 -9.34 13.44 -11.05
C ALA A 165 -10.62 13.92 -10.36
N ASP A 166 -10.50 14.54 -9.18
CA ASP A 166 -11.61 15.07 -8.38
C ASP A 166 -12.56 15.95 -9.24
N PRO A 167 -13.81 15.48 -9.49
CA PRO A 167 -14.77 16.14 -10.36
C PRO A 167 -15.33 17.45 -9.78
N THR A 168 -15.14 17.69 -8.47
CA THR A 168 -15.67 18.86 -7.75
C THR A 168 -14.87 20.13 -8.00
N ARG A 169 -13.64 20.00 -8.48
CA ARG A 169 -12.71 21.11 -8.63
C ARG A 169 -12.77 21.67 -10.06
N PRO A 170 -12.60 22.99 -10.27
CA PRO A 170 -12.34 23.51 -11.61
C PRO A 170 -10.93 23.08 -12.08
N LEU A 171 -10.77 22.79 -13.38
CA LEU A 171 -9.45 22.50 -13.97
C LEU A 171 -9.21 23.39 -15.19
N PHE A 172 -8.16 24.20 -15.20
CA PHE A 172 -7.80 25.03 -16.36
C PHE A 172 -8.97 25.84 -16.96
N GLY A 173 -9.87 26.35 -16.10
CA GLY A 173 -11.05 27.10 -16.53
C GLY A 173 -12.23 26.25 -17.05
N LEU A 174 -12.11 24.92 -17.05
CA LEU A 174 -13.23 24.01 -17.26
C LEU A 174 -14.09 23.94 -16.00
N ASP A 175 -15.36 24.29 -16.14
CA ASP A 175 -16.37 24.11 -15.11
C ASP A 175 -16.53 22.64 -14.73
N ARG A 176 -17.03 22.42 -13.50
CA ARG A 176 -17.21 21.09 -12.90
C ARG A 176 -17.83 20.09 -13.88
N GLY A 177 -18.88 20.48 -14.62
CA GLY A 177 -19.63 19.60 -15.53
C GLY A 177 -18.98 19.33 -16.90
N GLN A 178 -17.90 20.02 -17.27
CA GLN A 178 -17.32 19.93 -18.62
C GLN A 178 -16.10 19.00 -18.70
N ARG A 179 -15.59 18.47 -17.58
CA ARG A 179 -14.42 17.59 -17.61
C ARG A 179 -14.78 16.26 -18.29
N PRO A 180 -14.11 15.88 -19.39
CA PRO A 180 -14.39 14.62 -20.08
C PRO A 180 -14.05 13.41 -19.20
N GLY A 181 -14.90 12.37 -19.21
CA GLY A 181 -14.63 11.10 -18.53
C GLY A 181 -13.30 10.45 -18.95
N LEU A 182 -12.82 10.75 -20.17
CA LEU A 182 -11.49 10.36 -20.63
C LEU A 182 -10.37 10.84 -19.70
N VAL A 183 -10.41 12.09 -19.23
CA VAL A 183 -9.37 12.68 -18.39
C VAL A 183 -9.37 12.02 -17.01
N ILE A 184 -10.56 11.82 -16.44
CA ILE A 184 -10.75 11.14 -15.15
C ILE A 184 -10.25 9.69 -15.25
N GLY A 185 -10.63 8.98 -16.31
CA GLY A 185 -10.24 7.60 -16.54
C GLY A 185 -8.73 7.42 -16.71
N ILE A 186 -8.06 8.30 -17.48
CA ILE A 186 -6.60 8.28 -17.62
C ILE A 186 -5.92 8.51 -16.28
N ALA A 187 -6.31 9.56 -15.56
CA ALA A 187 -5.67 9.94 -14.30
C ALA A 187 -5.78 8.83 -13.25
N THR A 188 -6.97 8.28 -13.05
CA THR A 188 -7.24 7.22 -12.07
C THR A 188 -6.69 5.85 -12.50
N ALA A 189 -6.48 5.58 -13.79
CA ALA A 189 -5.86 4.34 -14.24
C ALA A 189 -4.33 4.36 -14.16
N LEU A 190 -3.70 5.54 -14.15
CA LEU A 190 -2.25 5.70 -14.21
C LEU A 190 -1.48 4.90 -13.13
N PRO A 191 -1.92 4.82 -11.86
CA PRO A 191 -1.19 4.05 -10.85
C PRO A 191 -1.13 2.53 -11.13
N VAL A 192 -2.03 1.97 -11.95
CA VAL A 192 -1.95 0.56 -12.40
C VAL A 192 -0.65 0.30 -13.16
N LEU A 193 -0.10 1.31 -13.86
CA LEU A 193 1.14 1.17 -14.64
C LEU A 193 2.40 0.93 -13.79
N LEU A 194 2.31 1.10 -12.46
CA LEU A 194 3.35 0.65 -11.55
C LEU A 194 3.59 -0.87 -11.63
N ALA A 195 2.54 -1.65 -11.92
CA ALA A 195 2.62 -3.11 -12.09
C ALA A 195 3.56 -3.52 -13.23
N PRO A 196 3.31 -3.14 -14.50
CA PRO A 196 4.20 -3.48 -15.61
C PRO A 196 5.58 -2.84 -15.49
N LEU A 197 5.69 -1.61 -14.96
CA LEU A 197 7.00 -0.98 -14.71
C LEU A 197 7.86 -1.81 -13.75
N GLY A 198 7.29 -2.20 -12.61
CA GLY A 198 7.96 -3.04 -11.61
C GLY A 198 8.34 -4.41 -12.19
N ALA A 199 7.41 -5.06 -12.91
CA ALA A 199 7.63 -6.35 -13.55
C ALA A 199 8.79 -6.29 -14.58
N TRP A 200 8.85 -5.24 -15.39
CA TRP A 200 9.86 -5.06 -16.44
C TRP A 200 11.24 -4.74 -15.87
N MET A 201 11.30 -3.85 -14.86
CA MET A 201 12.55 -3.41 -14.25
C MET A 201 13.17 -4.45 -13.32
N ARG A 202 12.34 -5.26 -12.64
CA ARG A 202 12.82 -6.33 -11.78
C ARG A 202 13.70 -7.34 -12.51
N GLY A 203 13.43 -7.61 -13.79
CA GLY A 203 14.23 -8.51 -14.62
C GLY A 203 15.54 -7.92 -15.16
N ARG A 204 15.75 -6.60 -15.01
CA ARG A 204 16.90 -5.87 -15.60
C ARG A 204 17.82 -5.23 -14.56
N GLY A 205 17.34 -5.03 -13.33
CA GLY A 205 18.05 -4.29 -12.30
C GLY A 205 18.52 -5.17 -11.13
N ARG A 206 19.60 -4.72 -10.46
CA ARG A 206 20.10 -5.30 -9.19
C ARG A 206 19.14 -5.08 -8.01
N ARG A 207 18.17 -4.17 -8.14
CA ARG A 207 17.24 -3.73 -7.08
C ARG A 207 15.91 -4.48 -7.14
N THR A 208 15.97 -5.81 -7.13
CA THR A 208 14.80 -6.67 -7.40
C THR A 208 13.66 -6.47 -6.42
N ASP A 209 13.95 -6.12 -5.17
CA ASP A 209 12.94 -5.99 -4.13
C ASP A 209 12.14 -4.69 -4.26
N PHE A 210 12.81 -3.56 -4.49
CA PHE A 210 12.14 -2.29 -4.82
C PHE A 210 11.15 -2.44 -5.98
N TRP A 211 11.61 -3.02 -7.10
CA TRP A 211 10.78 -3.21 -8.29
C TRP A 211 9.64 -4.21 -8.07
N ARG A 212 9.89 -5.28 -7.31
CA ARG A 212 8.85 -6.22 -6.88
C ARG A 212 7.78 -5.52 -6.05
N ARG A 213 8.15 -4.61 -5.15
CA ARG A 213 7.20 -3.86 -4.32
C ARG A 213 6.36 -2.92 -5.17
N LEU A 214 6.98 -2.24 -6.14
CA LEU A 214 6.26 -1.39 -7.09
C LEU A 214 5.26 -2.21 -7.94
N GLU A 215 5.67 -3.39 -8.40
CA GLU A 215 4.80 -4.35 -9.10
C GLU A 215 3.59 -4.72 -8.25
N GLN A 216 3.83 -5.11 -6.98
CA GLN A 216 2.80 -5.50 -6.02
C GLN A 216 1.84 -4.36 -5.67
N LEU A 217 2.33 -3.12 -5.57
CA LEU A 217 1.51 -1.94 -5.28
C LEU A 217 0.57 -1.62 -6.46
N GLY A 218 1.08 -1.67 -7.70
CA GLY A 218 0.22 -1.50 -8.89
C GLY A 218 -0.82 -2.62 -9.02
N PHE A 219 -0.43 -3.88 -8.73
CA PHE A 219 -1.36 -5.01 -8.68
C PHE A 219 -2.44 -4.82 -7.63
N ALA A 220 -2.06 -4.43 -6.40
CA ALA A 220 -2.99 -4.22 -5.30
C ALA A 220 -3.94 -3.05 -5.58
N TYR A 221 -3.43 -2.00 -6.22
CA TYR A 221 -4.25 -0.86 -6.67
C TYR A 221 -5.31 -1.30 -7.68
N ALA A 222 -4.94 -2.05 -8.73
CA ALA A 222 -5.88 -2.55 -9.73
C ALA A 222 -6.98 -3.43 -9.10
N LEU A 223 -6.59 -4.36 -8.23
CA LEU A 223 -7.53 -5.24 -7.54
C LEU A 223 -8.43 -4.47 -6.56
N GLY A 224 -7.88 -3.49 -5.85
CA GLY A 224 -8.61 -2.61 -4.95
C GLY A 224 -9.67 -1.80 -5.66
N CYS A 225 -9.32 -1.13 -6.77
CA CYS A 225 -10.27 -0.36 -7.58
C CYS A 225 -11.40 -1.24 -8.12
N ALA A 226 -11.10 -2.42 -8.67
CA ALA A 226 -12.12 -3.33 -9.17
C ALA A 226 -13.04 -3.85 -8.05
N SER A 227 -12.49 -4.12 -6.86
CA SER A 227 -13.26 -4.53 -5.69
C SER A 227 -14.21 -3.42 -5.21
N LEU A 228 -13.73 -2.17 -5.19
CA LEU A 228 -14.53 -1.00 -4.84
C LEU A 228 -15.66 -0.81 -5.85
N ILE A 229 -15.35 -0.85 -7.15
CA ILE A 229 -16.36 -0.65 -8.22
C ILE A 229 -17.40 -1.77 -8.23
N ALA A 230 -17.01 -3.03 -8.06
CA ALA A 230 -17.96 -4.14 -7.97
C ALA A 230 -18.86 -4.06 -6.72
N THR A 231 -18.37 -3.46 -5.64
CA THR A 231 -19.19 -3.22 -4.43
C THR A 231 -20.12 -2.04 -4.66
N ALA A 232 -19.59 -0.96 -5.25
CA ALA A 232 -20.34 0.25 -5.53
C ALA A 232 -21.50 0.00 -6.51
N SER A 233 -21.32 -0.80 -7.56
CA SER A 233 -22.39 -1.08 -8.54
C SER A 233 -23.63 -1.76 -7.95
N GLY A 234 -23.56 -2.28 -6.72
CA GLY A 234 -24.71 -2.84 -6.02
C GLY A 234 -25.52 -1.83 -5.17
N LEU A 235 -25.12 -0.55 -5.14
CA LEU A 235 -25.78 0.52 -4.39
C LEU A 235 -26.58 1.41 -5.34
N ASP A 236 -27.82 1.76 -4.96
CA ASP A 236 -28.78 2.46 -5.82
C ASP A 236 -28.79 4.00 -5.69
N ASP A 237 -27.91 4.60 -4.88
CA ASP A 237 -27.98 6.05 -4.59
C ASP A 237 -26.57 6.66 -4.46
N PHE A 238 -26.02 7.10 -5.58
CA PHE A 238 -24.75 7.79 -5.64
C PHE A 238 -24.94 9.28 -5.83
N ASP A 239 -24.09 10.06 -5.17
CA ASP A 239 -23.97 11.47 -5.53
C ASP A 239 -23.44 11.61 -6.97
N GLY A 240 -23.76 12.74 -7.61
CA GLY A 240 -23.32 13.02 -8.98
C GLY A 240 -21.80 13.08 -9.15
N GLU A 241 -21.02 13.04 -8.06
CA GLU A 241 -19.57 12.94 -8.08
C GLU A 241 -19.13 11.49 -8.30
N THR A 242 -19.70 10.55 -7.54
CA THR A 242 -19.44 9.12 -7.66
C THR A 242 -19.94 8.57 -8.99
N GLU A 243 -21.09 9.05 -9.48
CA GLU A 243 -21.60 8.72 -10.82
C GLU A 243 -20.57 9.01 -11.93
N ARG A 244 -19.73 10.04 -11.78
CA ARG A 244 -18.72 10.39 -12.80
C ARG A 244 -17.50 9.48 -12.79
N PHE A 245 -17.11 8.99 -11.62
CA PHE A 245 -16.11 7.94 -11.52
C PHE A 245 -16.64 6.62 -12.07
N LEU A 246 -17.94 6.37 -11.89
CA LEU A 246 -18.64 5.21 -12.43
C LEU A 246 -19.08 5.39 -13.88
N ALA A 247 -18.95 6.56 -14.50
CA ALA A 247 -19.42 6.79 -15.86
C ALA A 247 -18.75 5.85 -16.88
N LEU A 248 -19.54 5.37 -17.85
CA LEU A 248 -19.08 4.40 -18.87
C LEU A 248 -17.82 4.84 -19.61
N GLY A 249 -17.72 6.12 -19.98
CA GLY A 249 -16.52 6.66 -20.62
C GLY A 249 -15.26 6.55 -19.75
N THR A 250 -15.39 6.76 -18.44
CA THR A 250 -14.31 6.63 -17.46
C THR A 250 -13.88 5.17 -17.34
N GLN A 251 -14.84 4.26 -17.18
CA GLN A 251 -14.57 2.83 -16.99
C GLN A 251 -13.97 2.17 -18.25
N ILE A 252 -14.39 2.56 -19.46
CA ILE A 252 -13.79 2.08 -20.71
C ILE A 252 -12.30 2.40 -20.77
N VAL A 253 -11.94 3.63 -20.40
CA VAL A 253 -10.55 4.08 -20.43
C VAL A 253 -9.71 3.36 -19.37
N GLN A 254 -10.25 3.23 -18.14
CA GLN A 254 -9.58 2.47 -17.09
C GLN A 254 -9.39 1.00 -17.47
N ALA A 255 -10.41 0.37 -18.06
CA ALA A 255 -10.34 -1.01 -18.53
C ALA A 255 -9.32 -1.18 -19.65
N ALA A 256 -9.27 -0.27 -20.63
CA ALA A 256 -8.29 -0.31 -21.72
C ALA A 256 -6.85 -0.20 -21.19
N ILE A 257 -6.59 0.74 -20.27
CA ILE A 257 -5.27 0.91 -19.64
C ILE A 257 -4.93 -0.31 -18.77
N GLY A 258 -5.91 -0.84 -18.01
CA GLY A 258 -5.73 -2.03 -17.18
C GLY A 258 -5.42 -3.29 -17.99
N LEU A 259 -6.10 -3.51 -19.12
CA LEU A 259 -5.82 -4.60 -20.05
C LEU A 259 -4.44 -4.44 -20.71
N GLY A 260 -4.07 -3.22 -21.09
CA GLY A 260 -2.72 -2.92 -21.57
C GLY A 260 -1.65 -3.23 -20.52
N ALA A 261 -1.87 -2.82 -19.26
CA ALA A 261 -0.98 -3.12 -18.15
C ALA A 261 -0.87 -4.63 -17.89
N ALA A 262 -1.98 -5.37 -17.95
CA ALA A 262 -2.01 -6.82 -17.84
C ALA A 262 -1.15 -7.48 -18.93
N ALA A 263 -1.33 -7.08 -20.19
CA ALA A 263 -0.54 -7.58 -21.31
C ALA A 263 0.97 -7.31 -21.12
N LEU A 264 1.33 -6.11 -20.66
CA LEU A 264 2.71 -5.74 -20.38
C LEU A 264 3.32 -6.54 -19.22
N VAL A 265 2.56 -6.82 -18.15
CA VAL A 265 3.01 -7.70 -17.05
C VAL A 265 3.26 -9.13 -17.56
N ILE A 266 2.35 -9.68 -18.37
CA ILE A 266 2.50 -11.02 -18.96
C ILE A 266 3.74 -11.06 -19.87
N ALA A 267 3.94 -10.03 -20.69
CA ALA A 267 5.08 -9.92 -21.59
C ALA A 267 6.40 -9.80 -20.82
N ALA A 268 6.41 -9.02 -19.73
CA ALA A 268 7.59 -8.83 -18.88
C ALA A 268 7.93 -10.08 -18.03
N ARG A 269 6.91 -10.82 -17.57
CA ARG A 269 7.08 -12.00 -16.71
C ARG A 269 6.36 -13.24 -17.25
N ARG A 270 7.05 -13.96 -18.14
CA ARG A 270 6.54 -15.21 -18.75
C ARG A 270 6.40 -16.41 -17.77
N SER A 271 6.88 -16.28 -16.53
CA SER A 271 6.66 -17.27 -15.45
C SER A 271 5.17 -17.49 -15.17
N THR A 272 4.78 -18.66 -14.65
CA THR A 272 3.40 -18.96 -14.20
C THR A 272 2.85 -17.89 -13.26
N SER A 273 3.64 -17.47 -12.26
CA SER A 273 3.29 -16.40 -11.33
C SER A 273 3.09 -15.04 -12.03
N GLY A 274 3.87 -14.71 -13.06
CA GLY A 274 3.71 -13.45 -13.80
C GLY A 274 2.47 -13.45 -14.70
N ARG A 275 2.19 -14.59 -15.35
CA ARG A 275 0.96 -14.80 -16.09
C ARG A 275 -0.27 -14.69 -15.19
N ALA A 276 -0.24 -15.32 -14.01
CA ALA A 276 -1.31 -15.20 -13.03
C ALA A 276 -1.53 -13.75 -12.57
N ALA A 277 -0.46 -12.99 -12.30
CA ALA A 277 -0.55 -11.57 -11.94
C ALA A 277 -1.23 -10.76 -13.05
N GLY A 278 -0.81 -10.94 -14.30
CA GLY A 278 -1.42 -10.28 -15.45
C GLY A 278 -2.87 -10.69 -15.66
N CYS A 279 -3.22 -11.98 -15.52
CA CYS A 279 -4.61 -12.45 -15.62
C CYS A 279 -5.51 -11.81 -14.56
N VAL A 280 -5.03 -11.64 -13.32
CA VAL A 280 -5.79 -10.95 -12.27
C VAL A 280 -5.98 -9.47 -12.59
N ILE A 281 -4.94 -8.76 -13.06
CA ILE A 281 -5.06 -7.35 -13.47
C ILE A 281 -6.04 -7.23 -14.64
N GLY A 282 -5.98 -8.15 -15.61
CA GLY A 282 -6.91 -8.18 -16.74
C GLY A 282 -8.35 -8.47 -16.32
N GLY A 283 -8.54 -9.44 -15.40
CA GLY A 283 -9.85 -9.72 -14.81
C GLY A 283 -10.40 -8.53 -14.03
N ALA A 284 -9.57 -7.84 -13.25
CA ALA A 284 -9.92 -6.61 -12.56
C ALA A 284 -10.37 -5.51 -13.54
N ALA A 285 -9.66 -5.35 -14.66
CA ALA A 285 -10.03 -4.41 -15.72
C ALA A 285 -11.38 -4.76 -16.39
N LEU A 286 -11.66 -6.04 -16.60
CA LEU A 286 -12.95 -6.49 -17.14
C LEU A 286 -14.10 -6.30 -16.15
N VAL A 287 -13.83 -6.45 -14.84
CA VAL A 287 -14.81 -6.19 -13.79
C VAL A 287 -15.28 -4.75 -13.79
N LEU A 288 -14.40 -3.79 -14.15
CA LEU A 288 -14.80 -2.40 -14.34
C LEU A 288 -15.96 -2.34 -15.34
N LEU A 289 -15.77 -2.83 -16.56
CA LEU A 289 -16.82 -2.83 -17.59
C LEU A 289 -18.07 -3.63 -17.19
N ALA A 290 -17.88 -4.77 -16.54
CA ALA A 290 -18.98 -5.63 -16.15
C ALA A 290 -19.85 -4.99 -15.05
N ALA A 291 -19.33 -4.06 -14.26
CA ALA A 291 -20.09 -3.36 -13.23
C ALA A 291 -21.33 -2.65 -13.79
N HIS A 292 -21.24 -2.10 -15.01
CA HIS A 292 -22.39 -1.50 -15.69
C HIS A 292 -23.52 -2.45 -16.05
N LEU A 293 -23.22 -3.74 -16.25
CA LEU A 293 -24.25 -4.73 -16.57
C LEU A 293 -25.12 -5.07 -15.36
N VAL A 294 -24.66 -4.66 -14.18
CA VAL A 294 -25.18 -5.09 -12.89
C VAL A 294 -25.50 -3.91 -11.99
N ASP A 295 -25.50 -2.72 -12.59
CA ASP A 295 -25.75 -1.45 -11.93
C ASP A 295 -27.15 -1.45 -11.30
N GLY A 296 -27.22 -1.00 -10.04
CA GLY A 296 -28.43 -1.01 -9.22
C GLY A 296 -28.93 -2.39 -8.79
N SER A 297 -28.13 -3.45 -8.97
CA SER A 297 -28.45 -4.78 -8.45
C SER A 297 -27.52 -5.15 -7.31
N MET A 298 -28.00 -5.05 -6.06
CA MET A 298 -27.24 -5.43 -4.87
C MET A 298 -26.70 -6.87 -4.95
N LEU A 299 -27.56 -7.82 -5.34
CA LEU A 299 -27.16 -9.21 -5.56
C LEU A 299 -26.13 -9.34 -6.67
N GLY A 300 -26.32 -8.61 -7.76
CA GLY A 300 -25.44 -8.71 -8.88
C GLY A 300 -24.06 -8.10 -8.63
N GLY A 301 -23.96 -6.94 -7.96
CA GLY A 301 -22.68 -6.37 -7.52
C GLY A 301 -21.93 -7.32 -6.58
N ALA A 302 -22.66 -7.98 -5.67
CA ALA A 302 -22.09 -9.02 -4.83
C ALA A 302 -21.59 -10.23 -5.64
N ILE A 303 -22.34 -10.71 -6.64
CA ILE A 303 -21.91 -11.80 -7.54
C ILE A 303 -20.65 -11.40 -8.32
N LEU A 304 -20.59 -10.17 -8.85
CA LEU A 304 -19.44 -9.66 -9.58
C LEU A 304 -18.19 -9.58 -8.69
N PHE A 305 -18.33 -9.08 -7.46
CA PHE A 305 -17.26 -9.07 -6.46
C PHE A 305 -16.77 -10.49 -6.15
N MET A 306 -17.70 -11.43 -5.95
CA MET A 306 -17.37 -12.82 -5.66
C MET A 306 -16.66 -13.47 -6.85
N ALA A 307 -17.10 -13.21 -8.08
CA ALA A 307 -16.47 -13.69 -9.31
C ALA A 307 -15.02 -13.18 -9.44
N LEU A 308 -14.78 -11.89 -9.15
CA LEU A 308 -13.43 -11.32 -9.11
C LEU A 308 -12.53 -12.10 -8.14
N TRP A 309 -12.95 -12.26 -6.89
CA TRP A 309 -12.11 -12.90 -5.87
C TRP A 309 -11.98 -14.42 -6.04
N VAL A 310 -12.95 -15.09 -6.65
CA VAL A 310 -12.81 -16.48 -7.11
C VAL A 310 -11.75 -16.58 -8.20
N GLY A 311 -11.75 -15.65 -9.16
CA GLY A 311 -10.70 -15.54 -10.18
C GLY A 311 -9.32 -15.32 -9.57
N VAL A 312 -9.21 -14.44 -8.55
CA VAL A 312 -7.98 -14.22 -7.77
C VAL A 312 -7.55 -15.50 -7.06
N ALA A 313 -8.47 -16.21 -6.40
CA ALA A 313 -8.17 -17.47 -5.72
C ALA A 313 -7.65 -18.53 -6.70
N PHE A 314 -8.28 -18.66 -7.88
CA PHE A 314 -7.86 -19.59 -8.92
C PHE A 314 -6.47 -19.24 -9.48
N ALA A 315 -6.20 -17.96 -9.74
CA ALA A 315 -4.88 -17.49 -10.15
C ALA A 315 -3.82 -17.76 -9.08
N ALA A 316 -4.16 -17.55 -7.80
CA ALA A 316 -3.28 -17.83 -6.67
C ALA A 316 -2.96 -19.34 -6.54
N LEU A 317 -3.92 -20.23 -6.81
CA LEU A 317 -3.68 -21.68 -6.85
C LEU A 317 -2.69 -22.06 -7.95
N GLN A 318 -2.88 -21.55 -9.16
CA GLN A 318 -1.96 -21.82 -10.28
C GLN A 318 -0.57 -21.24 -10.07
N ALA A 319 -0.46 -20.10 -9.37
CA ALA A 319 0.80 -19.43 -9.09
C ALA A 319 1.50 -19.89 -7.81
N GLY A 320 0.87 -20.76 -7.00
CA GLY A 320 1.39 -21.19 -5.70
C GLY A 320 1.34 -20.12 -4.59
N TRP A 321 0.52 -19.07 -4.72
CA TRP A 321 0.47 -17.96 -3.77
C TRP A 321 -0.42 -18.26 -2.56
N ARG A 322 0.06 -19.07 -1.62
CA ARG A 322 -0.67 -19.47 -0.40
C ARG A 322 -1.35 -18.31 0.33
N ARG A 323 -0.61 -17.23 0.63
CA ARG A 323 -1.15 -16.07 1.38
C ARG A 323 -2.27 -15.35 0.62
N ILE A 324 -2.13 -15.20 -0.70
CA ILE A 324 -3.15 -14.54 -1.54
C ILE A 324 -4.38 -15.42 -1.68
N PHE A 325 -4.20 -16.74 -1.81
CA PHE A 325 -5.33 -17.69 -1.81
C PHE A 325 -6.12 -17.62 -0.50
N GLN A 326 -5.43 -17.65 0.64
CA GLN A 326 -6.06 -17.54 1.95
C GLN A 326 -6.78 -16.21 2.14
N LEU A 327 -6.17 -15.10 1.68
CA LEU A 327 -6.79 -13.79 1.68
C LEU A 327 -8.06 -13.78 0.82
N ALA A 328 -8.01 -14.34 -0.40
CA ALA A 328 -9.16 -14.40 -1.28
C ALA A 328 -10.33 -15.19 -0.66
N VAL A 329 -10.05 -16.35 -0.07
CA VAL A 329 -11.06 -17.14 0.67
C VAL A 329 -11.64 -16.34 1.84
N ALA A 330 -10.81 -15.61 2.59
CA ALA A 330 -11.27 -14.78 3.69
C ALA A 330 -12.14 -13.61 3.21
N VAL A 331 -11.76 -12.92 2.13
CA VAL A 331 -12.52 -11.80 1.57
C VAL A 331 -13.87 -12.27 1.01
N ILE A 332 -13.91 -13.41 0.33
CA ILE A 332 -15.14 -14.07 -0.14
C ILE A 332 -16.05 -14.39 1.06
N ALA A 333 -15.50 -14.99 2.11
CA ALA A 333 -16.25 -15.33 3.32
C ALA A 333 -16.83 -14.09 4.00
N VAL A 334 -16.03 -13.03 4.15
CA VAL A 334 -16.48 -11.75 4.70
C VAL A 334 -17.58 -11.13 3.83
N ARG A 335 -17.43 -11.12 2.50
CA ARG A 335 -18.46 -10.58 1.62
C ARG A 335 -19.76 -11.37 1.69
N LEU A 336 -19.72 -12.70 1.80
CA LEU A 336 -20.91 -13.53 2.02
C LEU A 336 -21.64 -13.18 3.32
N VAL A 337 -20.89 -12.95 4.40
CA VAL A 337 -21.46 -12.50 5.67
C VAL A 337 -22.11 -11.13 5.51
N ILE A 338 -21.42 -10.16 4.89
CA ILE A 338 -21.98 -8.83 4.63
C ILE A 338 -23.26 -8.94 3.79
N LEU A 339 -23.23 -9.69 2.69
CA LEU A 339 -24.39 -9.92 1.82
C LEU A 339 -25.58 -10.51 2.58
N SER A 340 -25.33 -11.43 3.52
CA SER A 340 -26.40 -11.99 4.34
C SER A 340 -27.09 -10.95 5.22
N PHE A 341 -26.34 -9.98 5.74
CA PHE A 341 -26.89 -8.86 6.51
C PHE A 341 -27.62 -7.87 5.61
N GLU A 342 -27.09 -7.59 4.43
CA GLU A 342 -27.72 -6.70 3.45
C GLU A 342 -29.08 -7.27 2.95
N LEU A 343 -29.18 -8.60 2.74
CA LEU A 343 -30.43 -9.27 2.30
C LEU A 343 -31.45 -9.52 3.42
N ALA A 344 -30.99 -9.63 4.66
CA ALA A 344 -31.80 -10.02 5.81
C ALA A 344 -32.00 -8.89 6.83
N SER A 345 -31.89 -7.63 6.39
CA SER A 345 -31.96 -6.44 7.23
C SER A 345 -33.16 -6.44 8.19
N ASP A 346 -34.33 -6.85 7.71
CA ASP A 346 -35.55 -6.97 8.51
C ASP A 346 -35.50 -8.12 9.53
N LEU A 347 -34.83 -9.23 9.21
CA LEU A 347 -34.73 -10.42 10.08
C LEU A 347 -33.85 -10.17 11.31
N LEU A 348 -32.88 -9.26 11.22
CA LEU A 348 -31.98 -8.88 12.32
C LEU A 348 -32.68 -8.17 13.47
N THR A 349 -33.86 -7.62 13.21
CA THR A 349 -34.70 -7.02 14.26
C THR A 349 -35.35 -8.06 15.19
N SER A 350 -35.28 -9.35 14.81
CA SER A 350 -35.81 -10.47 15.61
C SER A 350 -34.69 -11.27 16.28
N GLY A 351 -34.93 -11.75 17.50
CA GLY A 351 -33.97 -12.61 18.22
C GLY A 351 -33.67 -13.94 17.50
N ALA A 352 -34.65 -14.49 16.76
CA ALA A 352 -34.47 -15.67 15.94
C ALA A 352 -33.56 -15.41 14.72
N GLY A 353 -33.71 -14.26 14.07
CA GLY A 353 -32.84 -13.87 12.95
C GLY A 353 -31.39 -13.66 13.39
N LEU A 354 -31.15 -13.15 14.60
CA LEU A 354 -29.80 -13.00 15.14
C LEU A 354 -29.11 -14.36 15.37
N ILE A 355 -29.85 -15.36 15.87
CA ILE A 355 -29.35 -16.73 16.04
C ILE A 355 -29.04 -17.37 14.67
N ALA A 356 -29.94 -17.23 13.70
CA ALA A 356 -29.75 -17.74 12.35
C ALA A 356 -28.53 -17.11 11.65
N ALA A 357 -28.35 -15.79 11.78
CA ALA A 357 -27.18 -15.08 11.28
C ALA A 357 -25.88 -15.58 11.95
N GLY A 358 -25.89 -15.79 13.27
CA GLY A 358 -24.75 -16.35 14.00
C GLY A 358 -24.35 -17.74 13.50
N LEU A 359 -25.33 -18.64 13.29
CA LEU A 359 -25.09 -19.97 12.73
C LEU A 359 -24.55 -19.91 11.29
N LEU A 360 -25.06 -19.01 10.46
CA LEU A 360 -24.58 -18.79 9.10
C LEU A 360 -23.12 -18.33 9.08
N ILE A 361 -22.76 -17.36 9.92
CA ILE A 361 -21.38 -16.88 10.04
C ILE A 361 -20.44 -18.01 10.44
N LEU A 362 -20.81 -18.82 11.43
CA LEU A 362 -20.03 -19.98 11.86
C LEU A 362 -19.88 -21.01 10.74
N ALA A 363 -20.94 -21.28 9.97
CA ALA A 363 -20.89 -22.18 8.83
C ALA A 363 -19.96 -21.66 7.72
N VAL A 364 -20.08 -20.40 7.35
CA VAL A 364 -19.21 -19.76 6.34
C VAL A 364 -17.75 -19.77 6.79
N ALA A 365 -17.47 -19.42 8.05
CA ALA A 365 -16.12 -19.45 8.61
C ALA A 365 -15.54 -20.87 8.61
N TRP A 366 -16.33 -21.87 9.01
CA TRP A 366 -15.91 -23.27 9.00
C TRP A 366 -15.60 -23.78 7.59
N ILE A 367 -16.46 -23.47 6.61
CA ILE A 367 -16.22 -23.81 5.19
C ILE A 367 -14.94 -23.12 4.70
N ALA A 368 -14.77 -21.83 4.97
CA ALA A 368 -13.60 -21.06 4.57
C ALA A 368 -12.30 -21.67 5.12
N VAL A 369 -12.27 -22.04 6.41
CA VAL A 369 -11.11 -22.70 7.04
C VAL A 369 -10.85 -24.06 6.41
N ARG A 370 -11.90 -24.84 6.12
CA ARG A 370 -11.78 -26.17 5.51
C ARG A 370 -11.26 -26.10 4.07
N VAL A 371 -11.76 -25.17 3.27
CA VAL A 371 -11.30 -24.90 1.90
C VAL A 371 -9.86 -24.42 1.92
N SER A 372 -9.53 -23.46 2.79
CA SER A 372 -8.18 -22.94 2.98
C SER A 372 -7.19 -24.06 3.33
N ARG A 373 -7.48 -24.91 4.32
CA ARG A 373 -6.58 -25.99 4.73
C ARG A 373 -6.40 -27.08 3.66
N ARG A 374 -7.42 -27.34 2.84
CA ARG A 374 -7.40 -28.41 1.83
C ARG A 374 -6.75 -28.01 0.51
N LEU A 375 -6.99 -26.78 0.07
CA LEU A 375 -6.60 -26.31 -1.25
C LEU A 375 -5.41 -25.35 -1.23
N ALA A 376 -5.04 -24.81 -0.06
CA ALA A 376 -3.90 -23.90 0.00
C ALA A 376 -2.63 -24.60 -0.54
N PRO A 377 -1.88 -23.93 -1.42
CA PRO A 377 -0.57 -24.39 -1.85
C PRO A 377 0.34 -24.69 -0.63
N PRO A 378 1.27 -25.66 -0.76
CA PRO A 378 2.26 -25.94 0.27
C PRO A 378 3.10 -24.68 0.57
N GLU A 379 3.60 -24.56 1.80
CA GLU A 379 4.51 -23.46 2.13
C GLU A 379 5.81 -23.63 1.36
N GLU A 380 6.24 -22.57 0.67
CA GLU A 380 7.57 -22.47 0.08
C GLU A 380 8.59 -22.64 1.22
N THR A 381 9.23 -23.81 1.27
CA THR A 381 10.44 -24.00 2.08
C THR A 381 11.50 -23.08 1.48
N ALA A 382 11.81 -22.00 2.21
CA ALA A 382 12.85 -21.07 1.78
C ALA A 382 14.16 -21.85 1.56
N PRO A 383 14.85 -21.69 0.41
CA PRO A 383 16.24 -22.13 0.30
C PRO A 383 17.17 -21.30 1.19
#